data_AF-A0A131Y4N7-F1
#
_entry.id   AF-A0A131Y4N7-F1
#
_cell.length_a   1.000
_cell.length_b   1.000
_cell.length_c   1.000
_cell.angle_alpha   90.00
_cell.angle_beta   90.00
_cell.angle_gamma   90.00
#
_symmetry.space_group_name_H-M   'P 1'
#
loop_
_entity.id
_entity.type
_entity.pdbx_description
1 polymer ?
#
loop_
_entity_poly.entity_id
_entity_poly.type
_entity_poly.pdbx_seq_one_letter_code
_entity_poly.pdbx_strand_id
1 'polypeptide(L)'
;MASKGRTKASRKDSVIFKVEQMKWLSKDYYIYGTSIPEKIRCHGCRCVSNTIYPLENECQGHGLCKDCKKNDFTCHNHGGHVTAEALRNAVGQTNNAAKKLEIRCLFCESIKGFLNIKDHMYEEHPRLVAAALKRFQKTKYEQEKPASTQEKHRTSPLTWREDHFSQNADVTVESEDDEAAACEHCKEEWDARELGEHEKACPQKKVQCRDCDEWIKQEQLLNHKKSCQFGKCNFCNEKMGKEEMTTHEDICEEKKIPCCYHTYGCNEEDKRKNIRYHEEYDSHALFFLPKIQELQERIRQLEPPIKAIMKRLQPSK
;
A
#
# COMPACT_ATOMS: atom_id res chain seq x y z
N MET A 1 -17.40 21.50 71.33
CA MET A 1 -17.72 20.37 70.44
C MET A 1 -18.01 20.89 69.03
N ALA A 2 -17.03 20.70 68.14
CA ALA A 2 -17.04 20.84 66.67
C ALA A 2 -15.55 20.70 66.28
N SER A 3 -15.11 19.86 65.35
CA SER A 3 -15.46 19.91 63.94
C SER A 3 -14.70 18.82 63.16
N LYS A 4 -15.39 18.28 62.14
CA LYS A 4 -14.91 17.97 60.77
C LYS A 4 -13.80 16.92 60.60
N GLY A 5 -14.19 15.83 59.94
CA GLY A 5 -13.28 14.83 59.40
C GLY A 5 -12.54 15.28 58.14
N ARG A 6 -11.74 14.34 57.62
CA ARG A 6 -11.27 14.32 56.23
C ARG A 6 -10.98 12.90 55.79
N THR A 7 -11.95 12.31 55.11
CA THR A 7 -11.76 11.21 54.17
C THR A 7 -11.00 11.76 52.97
N LYS A 8 -9.78 11.27 52.71
CA LYS A 8 -9.09 11.46 51.43
C LYS A 8 -9.31 10.20 50.60
N ALA A 9 -10.37 10.20 49.79
CA ALA A 9 -10.48 9.32 48.65
C ALA A 9 -9.56 9.88 47.54
N SER A 10 -8.44 9.21 47.27
CA SER A 10 -7.73 9.36 46.00
C SER A 10 -8.43 8.45 45.00
N ARG A 11 -9.30 9.00 44.16
CA ARG A 11 -9.74 8.33 42.94
C ARG A 11 -8.53 8.24 42.02
N LYS A 12 -8.11 7.01 41.67
CA LYS A 12 -7.13 6.75 40.63
C LYS A 12 -7.82 7.05 39.30
N ASP A 13 -7.36 8.08 38.60
CA ASP A 13 -7.80 8.35 37.24
C ASP A 13 -7.21 7.29 36.31
N SER A 14 -7.90 6.15 36.16
CA SER A 14 -7.65 5.24 35.04
C SER A 14 -8.36 5.78 33.80
N VAL A 15 -7.62 5.83 32.68
CA VAL A 15 -8.18 6.22 31.39
C VAL A 15 -8.58 4.92 30.68
N ILE A 16 -9.88 4.77 30.45
CA ILE A 16 -10.46 3.63 29.74
C ILE A 16 -10.50 3.95 28.26
N PHE A 17 -9.85 3.14 27.43
CA PHE A 17 -9.88 3.28 25.98
C PHE A 17 -10.87 2.31 25.35
N LYS A 18 -11.67 2.82 24.41
CA LYS A 18 -12.49 1.99 23.53
C LYS A 18 -11.64 1.57 22.32
N VAL A 19 -11.54 0.27 22.10
CA VAL A 19 -10.88 -0.28 20.91
C VAL A 19 -11.91 -0.40 19.81
N GLU A 20 -11.60 0.11 18.63
CA GLU A 20 -12.48 -0.02 17.47
C GLU A 20 -12.21 -1.30 16.69
N GLN A 21 -10.93 -1.71 16.61
CA GLN A 21 -10.55 -2.91 15.88
C GLN A 21 -9.31 -3.58 16.50
N MET A 22 -9.31 -4.91 16.54
CA MET A 22 -8.21 -5.72 17.07
C MET A 22 -7.79 -6.77 16.03
N LYS A 23 -6.49 -6.79 15.67
CA LYS A 23 -5.92 -7.80 14.76
C LYS A 23 -5.00 -8.74 15.53
N TRP A 24 -5.03 -10.02 15.15
CA TRP A 24 -4.27 -11.10 15.80
C TRP A 24 -3.26 -11.70 14.83
N LEU A 25 -1.98 -11.69 15.20
CA LEU A 25 -0.92 -12.50 14.60
C LEU A 25 -0.57 -13.65 15.55
N SER A 26 0.07 -14.69 15.04
CA SER A 26 0.36 -15.95 15.75
C SER A 26 1.04 -15.80 17.12
N LYS A 27 1.69 -14.65 17.40
CA LYS A 27 2.30 -14.33 18.70
C LYS A 27 1.91 -12.96 19.28
N ASP A 28 1.31 -12.08 18.49
CA ASP A 28 1.11 -10.67 18.83
C ASP A 28 -0.31 -10.18 18.46
N TYR A 29 -0.78 -9.11 19.10
CA TYR A 29 -2.04 -8.47 18.74
C TYR A 29 -1.86 -6.95 18.62
N TYR A 30 -2.60 -6.35 17.71
CA TYR A 30 -2.61 -4.90 17.49
C TYR A 30 -3.97 -4.33 17.79
N ILE A 31 -3.97 -3.23 18.54
CA ILE A 31 -5.16 -2.46 18.89
C ILE A 31 -5.15 -1.20 18.00
N TYR A 32 -6.13 -1.09 17.10
CA TYR A 32 -6.32 0.05 16.22
C TYR A 32 -7.42 0.97 16.77
N GLY A 33 -7.33 2.26 16.44
CA GLY A 33 -8.35 3.26 16.80
C GLY A 33 -8.23 3.84 18.21
N THR A 34 -7.17 3.53 18.97
CA THR A 34 -6.97 4.12 20.30
C THR A 34 -5.99 5.29 20.28
N SER A 35 -6.39 6.42 20.88
CA SER A 35 -5.54 7.57 21.20
C SER A 35 -4.56 7.28 22.35
N ILE A 36 -3.86 6.15 22.27
CA ILE A 36 -2.75 5.76 23.16
C ILE A 36 -1.70 6.88 23.09
N PRO A 37 -1.43 7.61 24.19
CA PRO A 37 -0.50 8.74 24.18
C PRO A 37 0.86 8.37 23.60
N GLU A 38 1.54 9.29 22.91
CA GLU A 38 2.84 8.96 22.30
C GLU A 38 3.91 8.59 23.33
N LYS A 39 3.86 9.21 24.52
CA LYS A 39 4.77 9.00 25.65
C LYS A 39 4.78 7.57 26.23
N ILE A 40 3.81 6.73 25.89
CA ILE A 40 3.76 5.32 26.33
C ILE A 40 4.23 4.35 25.26
N ARG A 41 4.42 4.82 24.03
CA ARG A 41 4.88 4.01 22.91
C ARG A 41 6.39 4.06 22.83
N CYS A 42 6.98 2.95 22.40
CA CYS A 42 8.35 2.93 21.94
C CYS A 42 8.49 3.86 20.74
N HIS A 43 9.49 4.73 20.74
CA HIS A 43 9.67 5.64 19.61
C HIS A 43 10.08 4.90 18.32
N GLY A 44 10.86 3.81 18.44
CA GLY A 44 11.24 2.95 17.32
C GLY A 44 10.07 2.16 16.73
N CYS A 45 9.50 1.18 17.46
CA CYS A 45 8.43 0.33 16.92
C CYS A 45 6.99 0.79 17.16
N ARG A 46 6.76 1.93 17.83
CA ARG A 46 5.42 2.39 18.29
C ARG A 46 4.64 1.40 19.17
N CYS A 47 5.26 0.29 19.54
CA CYS A 47 4.80 -0.76 20.45
C CYS A 47 4.68 -0.23 21.89
N VAL A 48 3.76 -0.77 22.71
CA VAL A 48 3.59 -0.40 24.13
C VAL A 48 4.08 -1.55 25.01
N SER A 49 5.17 -1.33 25.75
CA SER A 49 5.83 -2.35 26.58
C SER A 49 5.69 -2.09 28.08
N ASN A 50 5.77 -3.15 28.89
CA ASN A 50 5.83 -3.10 30.36
C ASN A 50 7.00 -2.26 30.88
N THR A 51 8.11 -2.30 30.15
CA THR A 51 9.36 -1.63 30.46
C THR A 51 9.71 -0.71 29.31
N ILE A 52 10.06 0.53 29.62
CA ILE A 52 10.51 1.52 28.65
C ILE A 52 11.91 2.01 29.06
N TYR A 53 12.79 2.18 28.10
CA TYR A 53 14.14 2.68 28.31
C TYR A 53 14.15 4.15 27.91
N PRO A 54 14.14 5.09 28.88
CA PRO A 54 14.08 6.52 28.59
C PRO A 54 15.35 6.98 27.89
N LEU A 55 15.18 7.95 26.99
CA LEU A 55 16.28 8.62 26.31
C LEU A 55 16.64 9.89 27.09
N GLU A 56 17.38 9.74 28.19
CA GLU A 56 17.59 10.81 29.18
C GLU A 56 18.43 11.99 28.67
N ASN A 57 19.27 11.79 27.64
CA ASN A 57 20.30 12.76 27.28
C ASN A 57 19.95 13.67 26.08
N GLU A 58 19.05 13.24 25.19
CA GLU A 58 18.80 13.97 23.91
C GLU A 58 17.33 14.01 23.49
N CYS A 59 16.43 13.35 24.24
CA CYS A 59 15.09 13.08 23.75
C CYS A 59 14.08 12.84 24.88
N GLN A 60 13.94 13.84 25.77
CA GLN A 60 13.04 13.77 26.92
C GLN A 60 11.60 13.40 26.53
N GLY A 61 11.02 12.47 27.27
CA GLY A 61 9.65 11.99 27.03
C GLY A 61 9.52 10.87 26.01
N HIS A 62 10.60 10.48 25.32
CA HIS A 62 10.63 9.28 24.50
C HIS A 62 11.35 8.14 25.22
N GLY A 63 11.00 6.92 24.82
CA GLY A 63 11.76 5.76 25.22
C GLY A 63 11.60 4.61 24.26
N LEU A 64 12.43 3.59 24.45
CA LEU A 64 12.50 2.41 23.58
C LEU A 64 11.99 1.18 24.31
N CYS A 65 11.47 0.20 23.56
CA CYS A 65 11.23 -1.13 24.09
C CYS A 65 12.54 -1.91 24.19
N LYS A 66 12.48 -3.10 24.82
CA LYS A 66 13.64 -3.98 25.01
C LYS A 66 14.34 -4.36 23.71
N ASP A 67 13.59 -4.51 22.61
CA ASP A 67 14.15 -4.91 21.33
C ASP A 67 14.73 -3.73 20.55
N CYS A 68 14.02 -2.60 20.51
CA CYS A 68 14.54 -1.38 19.88
C CYS A 68 15.79 -0.83 20.59
N LYS A 69 15.96 -1.09 21.89
CA LYS A 69 17.17 -0.71 22.66
C LYS A 69 18.45 -1.41 22.16
N LYS A 70 18.36 -2.52 21.43
CA LYS A 70 19.54 -3.29 21.01
C LYS A 70 20.27 -2.68 19.81
N ASN A 71 19.60 -1.80 19.07
CA ASN A 71 20.12 -1.19 17.85
C ASN A 71 20.46 0.29 18.10
N ASP A 72 21.27 0.85 17.22
CA ASP A 72 21.47 2.30 17.19
C ASP A 72 20.14 2.98 16.88
N PHE A 73 19.91 4.11 17.55
CA PHE A 73 18.64 4.82 17.45
C PHE A 73 18.89 6.31 17.24
N THR A 74 18.40 6.79 16.11
CA THR A 74 18.36 8.22 15.79
C THR A 74 16.95 8.72 16.01
N CYS A 75 16.79 9.72 16.88
CA CYS A 75 15.50 10.36 17.05
C CYS A 75 15.26 11.34 15.89
N HIS A 76 14.33 11.03 15.00
CA HIS A 76 13.99 11.93 13.88
C HIS A 76 13.46 13.30 14.34
N ASN A 77 12.85 13.38 15.53
CA ASN A 77 12.30 14.64 16.04
C ASN A 77 13.37 15.56 16.66
N HIS A 78 14.47 15.01 17.17
CA HIS A 78 15.49 15.79 17.89
C HIS A 78 16.86 15.75 17.23
N GLY A 79 17.05 14.94 16.17
CA GLY A 79 18.33 14.79 15.47
C GLY A 79 19.44 14.11 16.28
N GLY A 80 19.18 13.81 17.55
CA GLY A 80 20.11 13.13 18.46
C GLY A 80 20.35 11.68 18.09
N HIS A 81 21.62 11.27 18.16
CA HIS A 81 22.07 9.91 17.89
C HIS A 81 22.47 9.24 19.21
N VAL A 82 21.61 8.37 19.72
CA VAL A 82 21.92 7.59 20.92
C VAL A 82 22.54 6.27 20.48
N THR A 83 23.81 6.05 20.83
CA THR A 83 24.49 4.80 20.49
C THR A 83 23.82 3.61 21.18
N ALA A 84 23.85 2.45 20.52
CA ALA A 84 23.37 1.20 21.08
C ALA A 84 24.08 0.86 22.40
N GLU A 85 25.32 1.31 22.60
CA GLU A 85 26.05 1.13 23.85
C GLU A 85 25.46 1.92 25.02
N ALA A 86 25.18 3.21 24.82
CA ALA A 86 24.48 4.02 25.81
C ALA A 86 23.09 3.45 26.13
N LEU A 87 22.37 2.98 25.11
CA LEU A 87 21.08 2.33 25.26
C LEU A 87 21.18 1.00 26.01
N ARG A 88 22.18 0.16 25.72
CA ARG A 88 22.44 -1.11 26.41
C ARG A 88 22.65 -0.92 27.91
N ASN A 89 23.31 0.17 28.29
CA ASN A 89 23.56 0.51 29.69
C ASN A 89 22.38 1.22 30.38
N ALA A 90 21.40 1.73 29.64
CA ALA A 90 20.21 2.39 30.21
C ALA A 90 19.38 1.42 31.07
N VAL A 91 19.02 1.85 32.29
CA VAL A 91 18.17 1.05 33.18
C VAL A 91 16.73 1.13 32.70
N GLY A 92 16.09 -0.04 32.53
CA GLY A 92 14.70 -0.11 32.12
C GLY A 92 13.78 0.40 33.22
N GLN A 93 12.94 1.38 32.90
CA GLN A 93 11.95 1.90 33.83
C GLN A 93 10.61 1.22 33.59
N THR A 94 9.84 1.05 34.67
CA THR A 94 8.47 0.58 34.55
C THR A 94 7.66 1.61 33.76
N ASN A 95 6.97 1.19 32.71
CA ASN A 95 6.05 2.03 31.98
C ASN A 95 4.76 2.22 32.78
N ASN A 96 4.83 3.05 33.82
CA ASN A 96 3.73 3.31 34.75
C ASN A 96 2.50 3.87 34.04
N ALA A 97 2.69 4.60 32.95
CA ALA A 97 1.60 5.10 32.14
C ALA A 97 0.92 3.96 31.36
N ALA A 98 1.67 3.00 30.79
CA ALA A 98 1.08 1.80 30.21
C ALA A 98 0.35 0.91 31.23
N LYS A 99 0.87 0.79 32.46
CA LYS A 99 0.22 0.03 33.55
C LYS A 99 -1.12 0.61 33.99
N LYS A 100 -1.33 1.92 33.81
CA LYS A 100 -2.59 2.59 34.15
C LYS A 100 -3.62 2.54 33.01
N LEU A 101 -3.24 2.02 31.83
CA LEU A 101 -4.17 1.87 30.73
C LEU A 101 -5.09 0.70 31.01
N GLU A 102 -6.37 0.99 30.94
CA GLU A 102 -7.43 -0.01 30.98
C GLU A 102 -8.11 -0.08 29.62
N ILE A 103 -8.43 -1.29 29.22
CA ILE A 103 -9.02 -1.59 27.92
C ILE A 103 -10.23 -2.47 28.12
N ARG A 104 -11.30 -2.15 27.40
CA ARG A 104 -12.51 -2.96 27.39
C ARG A 104 -12.33 -4.15 26.44
N CYS A 105 -12.50 -5.35 26.96
CA CYS A 105 -12.51 -6.57 26.16
C CYS A 105 -13.68 -6.54 25.17
N LEU A 106 -13.42 -6.82 23.90
CA LEU A 106 -14.44 -6.79 22.85
C LEU A 106 -15.43 -7.95 22.91
N PHE A 107 -15.11 -9.03 23.64
CA PHE A 107 -15.92 -10.25 23.66
C PHE A 107 -16.81 -10.38 24.90
N CYS A 108 -16.36 -9.87 26.05
CA CYS A 108 -17.11 -9.95 27.30
C CYS A 108 -17.30 -8.60 28.00
N GLU A 109 -16.86 -7.51 27.36
CA GLU A 109 -16.91 -6.15 27.91
C GLU A 109 -16.17 -5.93 29.23
N SER A 110 -15.46 -6.94 29.74
CA SER A 110 -14.68 -6.80 30.96
C SER A 110 -13.55 -5.80 30.76
N ILE A 111 -13.32 -4.97 31.77
CA ILE A 111 -12.23 -4.00 31.76
C ILE A 111 -10.99 -4.69 32.32
N LYS A 112 -9.90 -4.68 31.57
CA LYS A 112 -8.62 -5.27 31.99
C LYS A 112 -7.49 -4.26 31.77
N GLY A 113 -6.40 -4.43 32.51
CA GLY A 113 -5.18 -3.70 32.21
C GLY A 113 -4.70 -4.00 30.79
N PHE A 114 -4.27 -3.00 30.05
CA PHE A 114 -3.80 -3.12 28.66
C PHE A 114 -2.75 -4.21 28.47
N LEU A 115 -1.87 -4.37 29.46
CA LEU A 115 -0.76 -5.33 29.44
C LEU A 115 -1.22 -6.76 29.75
N ASN A 116 -2.39 -6.92 30.37
CA ASN A 116 -2.97 -8.20 30.77
C ASN A 116 -4.14 -8.63 29.86
N ILE A 117 -4.51 -7.79 28.88
CA ILE A 117 -5.61 -8.12 27.97
C ILE A 117 -5.26 -9.35 27.12
N LYS A 118 -3.97 -9.58 26.83
CA LYS A 118 -3.50 -10.79 26.14
C LYS A 118 -3.92 -12.04 26.91
N ASP A 119 -3.50 -12.11 28.16
CA ASP A 119 -3.68 -13.28 29.01
C ASP A 119 -5.17 -13.52 29.24
N HIS A 120 -5.92 -12.45 29.53
CA HIS A 120 -7.38 -12.51 29.61
C HIS A 120 -8.03 -13.12 28.36
N MET A 121 -7.56 -12.78 27.16
CA MET A 121 -8.14 -13.29 25.91
C MET A 121 -7.81 -14.77 25.69
N TYR A 122 -6.60 -15.22 26.07
CA TYR A 122 -6.23 -16.63 25.96
C TYR A 122 -6.94 -17.50 27.00
N GLU A 123 -7.14 -16.99 28.21
CA GLU A 123 -7.78 -17.71 29.31
C GLU A 123 -9.30 -17.74 29.16
N GLU A 124 -9.92 -16.58 28.90
CA GLU A 124 -11.39 -16.44 28.92
C GLU A 124 -12.02 -16.55 27.52
N HIS A 125 -11.26 -16.31 26.45
CA HIS A 125 -11.77 -16.31 25.07
C HIS A 125 -11.04 -17.26 24.10
N PRO A 126 -10.56 -18.46 24.51
CA PRO A 126 -9.68 -19.29 23.68
C PRO A 126 -10.33 -19.71 22.34
N ARG A 127 -11.65 -19.95 22.33
CA ARG A 127 -12.38 -20.32 21.11
C ARG A 127 -12.49 -19.17 20.12
N LEU A 128 -12.68 -17.96 20.61
CA LEU A 128 -12.80 -16.75 19.77
C LEU A 128 -11.43 -16.34 19.22
N VAL A 129 -10.38 -16.44 20.03
CA VAL A 129 -8.99 -16.29 19.59
C VAL A 129 -8.66 -17.32 18.51
N ALA A 130 -8.98 -18.60 18.73
CA ALA A 130 -8.76 -19.66 17.74
C ALA A 130 -9.57 -19.44 16.45
N ALA A 131 -10.82 -18.98 16.54
CA ALA A 131 -11.64 -18.68 15.37
C ALA A 131 -11.11 -17.48 14.57
N ALA A 132 -10.63 -16.43 15.26
CA ALA A 132 -9.97 -15.30 14.64
C ALA A 132 -8.70 -15.76 13.90
N LEU A 133 -7.84 -16.53 14.56
CA LEU A 133 -6.63 -17.11 13.95
C LEU A 133 -6.95 -18.03 12.75
N LYS A 134 -8.00 -18.84 12.83
CA LYS A 134 -8.47 -19.69 11.72
C LYS A 134 -9.03 -18.89 10.55
N ARG A 135 -9.72 -17.78 10.79
CA ARG A 135 -10.19 -16.90 9.70
C ARG A 135 -9.01 -16.36 8.88
N PHE A 136 -7.89 -16.02 9.51
CA PHE A 136 -6.66 -15.65 8.81
C PHE A 136 -5.98 -16.81 8.07
N GLN A 137 -6.20 -18.05 8.50
CA GLN A 137 -5.71 -19.24 7.78
C GLN A 137 -6.62 -19.61 6.59
N LYS A 138 -7.94 -19.44 6.71
CA LYS A 138 -8.91 -19.87 5.70
C LYS A 138 -8.97 -18.93 4.50
N THR A 139 -8.73 -17.63 4.68
CA THR A 139 -8.60 -16.67 3.57
C THR A 139 -7.44 -17.00 2.61
N LYS A 140 -6.50 -17.87 3.01
CA LYS A 140 -5.39 -18.36 2.17
C LYS A 140 -5.76 -19.54 1.24
N TYR A 141 -6.89 -20.24 1.47
CA TYR A 141 -7.18 -21.52 0.79
C TYR A 141 -8.31 -21.42 -0.26
N GLU A 142 -9.15 -20.38 -0.22
CA GLU A 142 -10.29 -20.23 -1.15
C GLU A 142 -9.95 -19.40 -2.41
N GLN A 143 -8.72 -18.92 -2.58
CA GLN A 143 -8.27 -18.19 -3.77
C GLN A 143 -7.73 -19.07 -4.91
N GLU A 144 -7.57 -20.37 -4.72
CA GLU A 144 -7.19 -21.29 -5.81
C GLU A 144 -8.44 -21.95 -6.44
N LYS A 145 -8.92 -21.38 -7.54
CA LYS A 145 -9.70 -22.10 -8.57
C LYS A 145 -8.91 -22.09 -9.90
N PRO A 146 -8.78 -23.23 -10.59
CA PRO A 146 -7.97 -23.32 -11.81
C PRO A 146 -8.69 -22.70 -13.02
N ALA A 147 -7.92 -22.02 -13.85
CA ALA A 147 -8.31 -21.54 -15.16
C ALA A 147 -8.57 -22.72 -16.12
N SER A 148 -9.67 -22.66 -16.87
CA SER A 148 -9.93 -23.56 -17.99
C SER A 148 -10.11 -22.77 -19.29
N THR A 149 -9.29 -23.19 -20.24
CA THR A 149 -9.07 -22.93 -21.66
C THR A 149 -10.24 -22.48 -22.56
N GLN A 150 -9.91 -21.51 -23.41
CA GLN A 150 -10.28 -21.26 -24.83
C GLN A 150 -11.66 -21.66 -25.37
N GLU A 151 -12.33 -20.68 -25.99
CA GLU A 151 -12.97 -20.90 -27.29
C GLU A 151 -12.82 -19.66 -28.20
N LYS A 152 -12.41 -19.92 -29.44
CA LYS A 152 -12.12 -18.98 -30.53
C LYS A 152 -13.38 -18.67 -31.34
N HIS A 153 -13.21 -17.69 -32.24
CA HIS A 153 -14.04 -17.32 -33.40
C HIS A 153 -15.09 -16.25 -33.08
N ARG A 154 -15.33 -15.22 -33.90
CA ARG A 154 -15.19 -15.14 -35.35
C ARG A 154 -15.13 -13.66 -35.78
N THR A 155 -14.13 -13.32 -36.58
CA THR A 155 -14.11 -12.13 -37.44
C THR A 155 -15.10 -12.36 -38.59
N SER A 156 -15.91 -11.36 -38.96
CA SER A 156 -16.49 -11.29 -40.31
C SER A 156 -16.73 -9.84 -40.76
N PRO A 157 -16.43 -9.53 -42.04
CA PRO A 157 -16.51 -8.20 -42.63
C PRO A 157 -17.83 -7.99 -43.42
N LEU A 158 -18.26 -6.74 -43.57
CA LEU A 158 -19.32 -6.32 -44.50
C LEU A 158 -18.76 -5.14 -45.31
N THR A 159 -18.20 -5.37 -46.50
CA THR A 159 -18.85 -5.30 -47.83
C THR A 159 -19.69 -4.04 -48.03
N TRP A 160 -19.07 -2.99 -48.56
CA TRP A 160 -19.77 -1.91 -49.26
C TRP A 160 -20.09 -2.38 -50.68
N ARG A 161 -21.36 -2.29 -51.07
CA ARG A 161 -21.81 -2.41 -52.47
C ARG A 161 -21.98 -1.01 -53.04
N GLU A 162 -21.45 -0.83 -54.24
CA GLU A 162 -21.77 0.28 -55.15
C GLU A 162 -23.06 0.00 -55.93
N ASP A 163 -23.58 1.12 -56.45
CA ASP A 163 -24.62 1.33 -57.47
C ASP A 163 -26.10 1.23 -57.06
N HIS A 164 -26.80 2.37 -57.17
CA HIS A 164 -27.63 2.61 -58.36
C HIS A 164 -27.96 4.10 -58.56
N PHE A 165 -27.65 4.54 -59.78
CA PHE A 165 -28.18 5.69 -60.52
C PHE A 165 -29.71 5.87 -60.36
N SER A 166 -30.14 7.12 -60.21
CA SER A 166 -31.39 7.62 -60.80
C SER A 166 -31.31 9.13 -61.02
N GLN A 167 -31.30 9.51 -62.30
CA GLN A 167 -31.53 10.87 -62.76
C GLN A 167 -33.01 11.23 -62.65
N ASN A 168 -33.27 12.50 -62.34
CA ASN A 168 -34.25 13.41 -62.98
C ASN A 168 -34.92 14.29 -61.93
N ALA A 169 -34.72 15.60 -62.03
CA ALA A 169 -35.73 16.52 -62.60
C ALA A 169 -35.42 17.96 -62.19
N ASP A 170 -35.30 18.80 -63.22
CA ASP A 170 -35.47 20.24 -63.20
C ASP A 170 -36.56 20.70 -62.22
N VAL A 171 -36.17 21.54 -61.25
CA VAL A 171 -36.99 22.65 -60.77
C VAL A 171 -36.04 23.78 -60.41
N THR A 172 -35.95 24.75 -61.31
CA THR A 172 -35.53 26.12 -61.03
C THR A 172 -36.52 26.74 -60.03
N VAL A 173 -36.09 26.88 -58.79
CA VAL A 173 -36.63 27.87 -57.85
C VAL A 173 -35.46 28.77 -57.50
N GLU A 174 -35.48 29.95 -58.11
CA GLU A 174 -34.78 31.11 -57.57
C GLU A 174 -35.49 31.47 -56.26
N SER A 175 -34.82 31.26 -55.13
CA SER A 175 -35.21 31.83 -53.85
C SER A 175 -34.05 32.65 -53.31
N GLU A 176 -34.37 33.90 -53.06
CA GLU A 176 -33.55 34.97 -52.54
C GLU A 176 -33.03 34.61 -51.13
N ASP A 177 -31.79 35.02 -50.87
CA ASP A 177 -31.11 35.05 -49.58
C ASP A 177 -30.78 33.72 -48.87
N ASP A 178 -30.16 32.78 -49.59
CA ASP A 178 -29.33 31.75 -48.95
C ASP A 178 -28.02 32.41 -48.46
N GLU A 179 -28.06 33.06 -47.31
CA GLU A 179 -26.86 33.52 -46.61
C GLU A 179 -25.99 32.28 -46.33
N ALA A 180 -24.92 32.13 -47.11
CA ALA A 180 -24.08 30.96 -47.09
C ALA A 180 -23.59 30.70 -45.66
N ALA A 181 -23.91 29.51 -45.13
CA ALA A 181 -23.62 29.19 -43.76
C ALA A 181 -22.10 29.03 -43.59
N ALA A 182 -21.48 29.99 -42.91
CA ALA A 182 -20.04 30.01 -42.70
C ALA A 182 -19.63 29.13 -41.52
N CYS A 183 -18.56 28.35 -41.68
CA CYS A 183 -17.99 27.55 -40.60
C CYS A 183 -17.51 28.43 -39.45
N GLU A 184 -17.94 28.11 -38.22
CA GLU A 184 -17.55 28.89 -37.04
C GLU A 184 -16.03 28.92 -36.80
N HIS A 185 -15.31 27.89 -37.26
CA HIS A 185 -13.89 27.67 -37.00
C HIS A 185 -12.95 28.27 -38.06
N CYS A 186 -13.25 28.13 -39.37
CA CYS A 186 -12.41 28.66 -40.45
C CYS A 186 -12.98 29.91 -41.15
N LYS A 187 -14.25 30.27 -40.89
CA LYS A 187 -14.97 31.39 -41.53
C LYS A 187 -15.14 31.27 -43.04
N GLU A 188 -14.90 30.09 -43.60
CA GLU A 188 -15.22 29.78 -45.00
C GLU A 188 -16.70 29.43 -45.12
N GLU A 189 -17.28 29.78 -46.26
CA GLU A 189 -18.68 29.49 -46.61
C GLU A 189 -18.81 28.07 -47.16
N TRP A 190 -19.82 27.33 -46.69
CA TRP A 190 -20.10 25.95 -47.10
C TRP A 190 -21.58 25.79 -47.44
N ASP A 191 -21.91 24.84 -48.33
CA ASP A 191 -23.30 24.42 -48.55
C ASP A 191 -23.88 23.93 -47.22
N ALA A 192 -25.11 24.35 -46.91
CA ALA A 192 -25.76 24.05 -45.63
C ALA A 192 -25.84 22.54 -45.33
N ARG A 193 -25.86 21.69 -46.36
CA ARG A 193 -25.85 20.21 -46.22
C ARG A 193 -24.48 19.65 -45.86
N GLU A 194 -23.40 20.32 -46.28
CA GLU A 194 -22.01 19.89 -46.06
C GLU A 194 -21.37 20.52 -44.82
N LEU A 195 -21.89 21.67 -44.36
CA LEU A 195 -21.36 22.40 -43.21
C LEU A 195 -21.21 21.52 -41.95
N GLY A 196 -22.20 20.67 -41.65
CA GLY A 196 -22.16 19.79 -40.48
C GLY A 196 -21.08 18.70 -40.54
N GLU A 197 -20.68 18.28 -41.74
CA GLU A 197 -19.55 17.36 -41.92
C GLU A 197 -18.21 18.10 -41.86
N HIS A 198 -18.15 19.28 -42.51
CA HIS A 198 -16.99 20.16 -42.43
C HIS A 198 -16.68 20.54 -40.98
N GLU A 199 -17.64 20.98 -40.16
CA GLU A 199 -17.39 21.37 -38.77
C GLU A 199 -16.84 20.24 -37.90
N LYS A 200 -17.08 18.98 -38.25
CA LYS A 200 -16.47 17.81 -37.57
C LYS A 200 -15.01 17.61 -37.98
N ALA A 201 -14.67 17.93 -39.22
CA ALA A 201 -13.35 17.71 -39.81
C ALA A 201 -12.53 18.99 -40.03
N CYS A 202 -13.05 20.16 -39.64
CA CYS A 202 -12.51 21.46 -40.00
C CYS A 202 -11.03 21.57 -39.55
N PRO A 203 -10.09 21.85 -40.47
CA PRO A 203 -8.66 21.95 -40.16
C PRO A 203 -8.35 22.97 -39.05
N GLN A 204 -9.12 24.08 -39.00
CA GLN A 204 -8.95 25.17 -38.05
C GLN A 204 -9.63 24.92 -36.69
N LYS A 205 -10.43 23.85 -36.57
CA LYS A 205 -11.05 23.47 -35.30
C LYS A 205 -9.99 23.18 -34.26
N LYS A 206 -10.12 23.78 -33.08
CA LYS A 206 -9.25 23.48 -31.95
C LYS A 206 -9.76 22.22 -31.24
N VAL A 207 -8.87 21.25 -31.09
CA VAL A 207 -9.08 20.00 -30.38
C VAL A 207 -8.09 19.89 -29.24
N GLN A 208 -8.54 19.37 -28.11
CA GLN A 208 -7.68 19.21 -26.93
C GLN A 208 -6.79 17.98 -27.09
N CYS A 209 -5.47 18.15 -26.93
CA CYS A 209 -4.53 17.05 -26.90
C CYS A 209 -4.77 16.18 -25.65
N ARG A 210 -4.85 14.86 -25.81
CA ARG A 210 -5.07 13.95 -24.68
C ARG A 210 -3.87 13.84 -23.74
N ASP A 211 -2.67 14.18 -24.21
CA ASP A 211 -1.43 13.95 -23.47
C ASP A 211 -0.98 15.19 -22.69
N CYS A 212 -1.16 16.40 -23.25
CA CYS A 212 -0.78 17.67 -22.61
C CYS A 212 -1.95 18.65 -22.34
N ASP A 213 -3.19 18.30 -22.71
CA ASP A 213 -4.39 19.17 -22.61
C ASP A 213 -4.35 20.49 -23.39
N GLU A 214 -3.32 20.73 -24.21
CA GLU A 214 -3.25 21.92 -25.03
C GLU A 214 -4.33 21.90 -26.13
N TRP A 215 -4.86 23.08 -26.45
CA TRP A 215 -5.82 23.27 -27.54
C TRP A 215 -5.06 23.49 -28.85
N ILE A 216 -5.18 22.53 -29.77
CA ILE A 216 -4.37 22.45 -30.99
C ILE A 216 -5.31 22.42 -32.18
N LYS A 217 -4.94 23.10 -33.27
CA LYS A 217 -5.68 22.98 -34.53
C LYS A 217 -5.69 21.53 -35.00
N GLN A 218 -6.83 21.06 -35.50
CA GLN A 218 -7.02 19.68 -35.93
C GLN A 218 -5.98 19.26 -36.99
N GLU A 219 -5.62 20.17 -37.90
CA GLU A 219 -4.55 19.95 -38.89
C GLU A 219 -3.16 19.73 -38.26
N GLN A 220 -2.89 20.34 -37.11
CA GLN A 220 -1.60 20.30 -36.41
C GLN A 220 -1.52 19.17 -35.38
N LEU A 221 -2.65 18.53 -35.04
CA LEU A 221 -2.70 17.51 -33.98
C LEU A 221 -1.76 16.32 -34.24
N LEU A 222 -1.67 15.86 -35.50
CA LEU A 222 -0.77 14.75 -35.86
C LEU A 222 0.71 15.11 -35.66
N ASN A 223 1.09 16.33 -36.04
CA ASN A 223 2.45 16.82 -35.85
C ASN A 223 2.76 17.03 -34.37
N HIS A 224 1.83 17.65 -33.64
CA HIS A 224 1.95 17.78 -32.20
C HIS A 224 2.07 16.42 -31.51
N LYS A 225 1.28 15.39 -31.87
CA LYS A 225 1.38 14.07 -31.21
C LYS A 225 2.78 13.46 -31.34
N LYS A 226 3.48 13.73 -32.44
CA LYS A 226 4.88 13.30 -32.66
C LYS A 226 5.86 14.11 -31.80
N SER A 227 5.65 15.42 -31.66
CA SER A 227 6.54 16.32 -30.91
C SER A 227 6.12 16.59 -29.45
N CYS A 228 4.98 16.05 -29.02
CA CYS A 228 4.43 16.28 -27.68
C CYS A 228 5.42 15.72 -26.67
N GLN A 229 5.87 16.55 -25.76
CA GLN A 229 6.84 16.16 -24.73
C GLN A 229 6.16 15.48 -23.55
N PHE A 230 4.84 15.49 -23.48
CA PHE A 230 4.06 14.90 -22.41
C PHE A 230 3.46 13.56 -22.80
N GLY A 231 3.22 12.72 -21.79
CA GLY A 231 2.51 11.47 -21.91
C GLY A 231 1.73 11.19 -20.63
N LYS A 232 0.84 10.21 -20.72
CA LYS A 232 0.11 9.69 -19.55
C LYS A 232 0.68 8.35 -19.12
N CYS A 233 0.87 8.19 -17.82
CA CYS A 233 1.25 6.91 -17.24
C CYS A 233 0.12 5.89 -17.44
N ASN A 234 0.45 4.71 -17.96
CA ASN A 234 -0.52 3.65 -18.22
C ASN A 234 -1.15 3.06 -16.94
N PHE A 235 -0.55 3.30 -15.77
CA PHE A 235 -0.98 2.72 -14.50
C PHE A 235 -1.81 3.70 -13.66
N CYS A 236 -1.34 4.94 -13.48
CA CYS A 236 -2.03 5.96 -12.66
C CYS A 236 -2.77 7.03 -13.46
N ASN A 237 -2.63 7.07 -14.79
CA ASN A 237 -3.16 8.12 -15.69
C ASN A 237 -2.64 9.54 -15.40
N GLU A 238 -1.61 9.70 -14.57
CA GLU A 238 -0.97 10.99 -14.34
C GLU A 238 -0.23 11.45 -15.60
N LYS A 239 -0.20 12.78 -15.80
CA LYS A 239 0.46 13.44 -16.91
C LYS A 239 1.85 13.87 -16.47
N MET A 240 2.84 13.62 -17.32
CA MET A 240 4.24 13.95 -17.06
C MET A 240 5.04 14.02 -18.35
N GLY A 241 6.26 14.54 -18.25
CA GLY A 241 7.20 14.53 -19.37
C GLY A 241 7.53 13.10 -19.79
N LYS A 242 7.68 12.86 -21.09
CA LYS A 242 8.11 11.56 -21.65
C LYS A 242 9.48 11.13 -21.12
N GLU A 243 10.35 12.10 -20.81
CA GLU A 243 11.65 11.84 -20.17
C GLU A 243 11.52 11.33 -18.74
N GLU A 244 10.48 11.76 -18.01
CA GLU A 244 10.18 11.34 -16.63
C GLU A 244 9.31 10.07 -16.58
N MET A 245 8.72 9.66 -17.70
CA MET A 245 7.81 8.52 -17.76
C MET A 245 8.50 7.22 -17.34
N THR A 246 9.74 7.01 -17.77
CA THR A 246 10.50 5.78 -17.45
C THR A 246 10.78 5.67 -15.96
N THR A 247 11.23 6.76 -15.35
CA THR A 247 11.51 6.80 -13.90
C THR A 247 10.23 6.68 -13.09
N HIS A 248 9.15 7.32 -13.53
CA HIS A 248 7.85 7.19 -12.91
C HIS A 248 7.31 5.77 -12.97
N GLU A 249 7.34 5.09 -14.12
CA GLU A 249 6.84 3.70 -14.24
C GLU A 249 7.54 2.73 -13.29
N ASP A 250 8.79 2.99 -12.93
CA ASP A 250 9.54 2.18 -11.96
C ASP A 250 9.14 2.42 -10.50
N ILE A 251 8.59 3.59 -10.18
CA ILE A 251 8.14 3.94 -8.82
C ILE A 251 6.62 4.09 -8.71
N CYS A 252 5.88 3.95 -9.81
CA CYS A 252 4.44 4.19 -9.87
C CYS A 252 3.71 3.29 -8.86
N GLU A 253 2.96 3.93 -7.96
CA GLU A 253 2.22 3.26 -6.89
C GLU A 253 1.05 2.40 -7.40
N GLU A 254 0.48 2.78 -8.55
CA GLU A 254 -0.63 2.08 -9.18
C GLU A 254 -0.18 0.90 -10.05
N LYS A 255 1.13 0.79 -10.35
CA LYS A 255 1.67 -0.33 -11.12
C LYS A 255 1.58 -1.61 -10.29
N LYS A 256 1.02 -2.66 -10.89
CA LYS A 256 1.02 -4.00 -10.29
C LYS A 256 2.42 -4.58 -10.34
N ILE A 257 2.89 -5.04 -9.19
CA ILE A 257 4.19 -5.71 -9.04
C ILE A 257 4.03 -6.98 -8.21
N PRO A 258 4.85 -8.01 -8.49
CA PRO A 258 4.89 -9.20 -7.66
C PRO A 258 5.51 -8.91 -6.30
N CYS A 259 5.15 -9.72 -5.32
CA CYS A 259 5.80 -9.75 -4.01
C CYS A 259 7.32 -9.98 -4.17
N CYS A 260 8.15 -9.32 -3.37
CA CYS A 260 9.60 -9.56 -3.33
C CYS A 260 9.99 -11.02 -3.02
N TYR A 261 9.09 -11.79 -2.41
CA TYR A 261 9.26 -13.21 -2.15
C TYR A 261 8.73 -14.12 -3.26
N HIS A 262 8.43 -13.58 -4.44
CA HIS A 262 7.97 -14.36 -5.58
C HIS A 262 8.94 -15.48 -5.98
N THR A 263 10.24 -15.20 -5.91
CA THR A 263 11.30 -16.18 -6.16
C THR A 263 11.31 -17.35 -5.16
N TYR A 264 10.66 -17.21 -4.00
CA TYR A 264 10.51 -18.25 -2.98
C TYR A 264 9.14 -18.94 -3.03
N GLY A 265 8.26 -18.57 -3.98
CA GLY A 265 6.97 -19.22 -4.20
C GLY A 265 5.74 -18.39 -3.79
N CYS A 266 5.91 -17.10 -3.46
CA CYS A 266 4.77 -16.21 -3.26
C CYS A 266 4.22 -15.70 -4.61
N ASN A 267 2.99 -16.07 -4.97
CA ASN A 267 2.40 -15.67 -6.26
C ASN A 267 1.53 -14.39 -6.15
N GLU A 268 1.61 -13.68 -5.03
CA GLU A 268 0.83 -12.46 -4.84
C GLU A 268 1.38 -11.32 -5.71
N GLU A 269 0.47 -10.67 -6.43
CA GLU A 269 0.72 -9.48 -7.21
C GLU A 269 -0.36 -8.44 -6.91
N ASP A 270 0.05 -7.23 -6.59
CA ASP A 270 -0.87 -6.12 -6.38
C ASP A 270 -0.19 -4.80 -6.75
N LYS A 271 -0.95 -3.71 -6.74
CA LYS A 271 -0.43 -2.34 -6.86
C LYS A 271 0.72 -2.15 -5.87
N ARG A 272 1.80 -1.49 -6.29
CA ARG A 272 2.99 -1.25 -5.45
C ARG A 272 2.65 -0.66 -4.09
N LYS A 273 1.68 0.26 -3.99
CA LYS A 273 1.24 0.80 -2.70
C LYS A 273 0.62 -0.24 -1.76
N ASN A 274 0.01 -1.29 -2.31
CA ASN A 274 -0.63 -2.36 -1.57
C ASN A 274 0.31 -3.54 -1.31
N ILE A 275 1.25 -3.84 -2.22
CA ILE A 275 2.14 -5.00 -2.06
C ILE A 275 2.99 -4.88 -0.78
N ARG A 276 3.34 -3.65 -0.37
CA ARG A 276 4.04 -3.41 0.90
C ARG A 276 3.28 -3.93 2.10
N TYR A 277 1.95 -3.81 2.09
CA TYR A 277 1.12 -4.37 3.16
C TYR A 277 1.23 -5.90 3.17
N HIS A 278 1.14 -6.55 2.01
CA HIS A 278 1.37 -7.98 1.91
C HIS A 278 2.77 -8.38 2.41
N GLU A 279 3.82 -7.67 2.01
CA GLU A 279 5.21 -7.95 2.41
C GLU A 279 5.48 -7.72 3.90
N GLU A 280 4.85 -6.72 4.51
CA GLU A 280 5.03 -6.38 5.93
C GLU A 280 4.16 -7.23 6.86
N TYR A 281 2.97 -7.66 6.41
CA TYR A 281 1.97 -8.27 7.28
C TYR A 281 1.67 -9.74 7.00
N ASP A 282 1.93 -10.23 5.78
CA ASP A 282 1.79 -11.66 5.49
C ASP A 282 3.06 -12.41 5.85
N SER A 283 2.88 -13.65 6.32
CA SER A 283 4.01 -14.49 6.71
C SER A 283 4.55 -15.24 5.50
N HIS A 284 5.73 -14.84 5.02
CA HIS A 284 6.51 -15.59 4.02
C HIS A 284 7.43 -16.66 4.62
N ALA A 285 7.48 -16.76 5.96
CA ALA A 285 8.34 -17.69 6.69
C ALA A 285 8.25 -19.14 6.18
N LEU A 286 7.05 -19.57 5.77
CA LEU A 286 6.78 -20.92 5.29
C LEU A 286 7.45 -21.21 3.93
N PHE A 287 7.59 -20.20 3.07
CA PHE A 287 8.24 -20.34 1.76
C PHE A 287 9.75 -20.59 1.87
N PHE A 288 10.37 -20.20 2.99
CA PHE A 288 11.79 -20.47 3.24
C PHE A 288 12.06 -21.89 3.73
N LEU A 289 11.06 -22.62 4.25
CA LEU A 289 11.29 -23.94 4.87
C LEU A 289 11.95 -24.95 3.91
N PRO A 290 11.52 -25.10 2.65
CA PRO A 290 12.18 -26.02 1.72
C PRO A 290 13.65 -25.62 1.47
N LYS A 291 13.92 -24.31 1.32
CA LYS A 291 15.28 -23.79 1.11
C LYS A 291 16.17 -23.97 2.34
N ILE A 292 15.61 -23.81 3.54
CA ILE A 292 16.32 -24.05 4.80
C ILE A 292 16.67 -25.54 4.93
N GLN A 293 15.75 -26.44 4.61
CA GLN A 293 16.00 -27.89 4.62
C GLN A 293 17.09 -28.28 3.62
N GLU A 294 17.04 -27.73 2.39
CA GLU A 294 18.08 -27.92 1.37
C GLU A 294 19.47 -27.48 1.89
N LEU A 295 19.54 -26.30 2.51
CA LEU A 295 20.79 -25.80 3.09
C LEU A 295 21.29 -26.62 4.28
N GLN A 296 20.39 -27.07 5.16
CA GLN A 296 20.73 -27.93 6.30
C GLN A 296 21.34 -29.25 5.84
N GLU A 297 20.80 -29.86 4.79
CA GLU A 297 21.34 -31.09 4.23
C GLU A 297 22.72 -30.87 3.60
N ARG A 298 22.92 -29.76 2.87
CA ARG A 298 24.23 -29.41 2.32
C ARG A 298 25.27 -29.18 3.42
N ILE A 299 24.91 -28.51 4.51
CA ILE A 299 25.79 -28.32 5.68
C ILE A 299 26.17 -29.68 6.29
N ARG A 300 25.18 -30.56 6.50
CA ARG A 300 25.39 -31.91 7.04
C ARG A 300 26.35 -32.74 6.18
N GLN A 301 26.30 -32.58 4.85
CA GLN A 301 27.22 -33.27 3.94
C GLN A 301 28.64 -32.69 3.95
N LEU A 302 28.78 -31.38 4.19
CA LEU A 302 30.08 -30.69 4.20
C LEU A 302 30.79 -30.71 5.56
N GLU A 303 30.06 -30.88 6.66
CA GLU A 303 30.66 -30.95 8.01
C GLU A 303 31.72 -32.07 8.18
N PRO A 304 31.47 -33.33 7.76
CA PRO A 304 32.45 -34.41 7.89
C PRO A 304 33.78 -34.17 7.16
N PRO A 305 33.82 -33.79 5.87
CA PRO A 305 35.09 -33.54 5.18
C PRO A 305 35.84 -32.35 5.76
N ILE A 306 35.15 -31.28 6.19
CA ILE A 306 35.79 -30.13 6.86
C ILE A 306 36.46 -30.57 8.17
N LYS A 307 35.76 -31.34 9.01
CA LYS A 307 36.33 -31.89 10.26
C LYS A 307 37.55 -32.79 10.00
N ALA A 308 37.52 -33.58 8.94
CA ALA A 308 38.65 -34.44 8.55
C ALA A 308 39.89 -33.62 8.14
N ILE A 309 39.70 -32.53 7.38
CA ILE A 309 40.77 -31.61 6.99
C ILE A 309 41.35 -30.92 8.23
N MET A 310 40.50 -30.39 9.12
CA MET A 310 40.96 -29.73 10.36
C MET A 310 41.80 -30.64 11.25
N LYS A 311 41.46 -31.94 11.35
CA LYS A 311 42.27 -32.91 12.11
C LYS A 311 43.66 -33.15 11.50
N ARG A 312 43.79 -33.11 10.17
CA ARG A 312 45.08 -33.29 9.48
C ARG A 312 46.01 -32.08 9.61
N LEU A 313 45.44 -30.91 9.90
CA LEU A 313 46.18 -29.66 10.08
C LEU A 313 46.59 -29.39 11.53
N GLN A 314 46.17 -30.20 12.49
CA GLN A 314 46.66 -30.08 13.86
C GLN A 314 48.09 -30.66 13.96
N PRO A 315 49.09 -29.85 14.34
CA PRO A 315 50.46 -30.33 14.50
C PRO A 315 50.51 -31.34 15.66
N SER A 316 51.10 -32.52 15.41
CA SER A 316 51.37 -33.50 16.45
C SER A 316 52.34 -32.86 17.47
N LYS A 317 51.88 -32.75 18.71
CA LYS A 317 52.71 -32.29 19.84
C LYS A 317 53.67 -33.38 20.29
#